data_AF-A0A524JXD7-F1
#
_entry.id   AF-A0A524JXD7-F1
#
_cell.length_a   1.000
_cell.length_b   1.000
_cell.length_c   1.000
_cell.angle_alpha   90.00
_cell.angle_beta   90.00
_cell.angle_gamma   90.00
#
_symmetry.space_group_name_H-M   'P 1'
#
loop_
_entity.id
_entity.type
_entity.pdbx_description
1 polymer ?
#
loop_
_entity_poly.entity_id
_entity_poly.type
_entity_poly.pdbx_seq_one_letter_code
_entity_poly.pdbx_strand_id
1 'polypeptide(L)'
;MFRFFLKKSMYDGWDNLFTLAGFNAAALAIAAGGLYLLTRIDAPAARIAGVAVLILGGGLWSAVATNALYRIADNKSISLDDLASACVESIVPGLQFSAMACVMIVPIAVALPFYASMGGILGAFLAGLVLWLT
;
A
#
# COMPACT_ATOMS: atom_id res chain seq x y z
N MET A 1 -9.05 -31.96 8.08
CA MET A 1 -9.63 -30.61 8.28
C MET A 1 -8.96 -29.53 7.41
N PHE A 2 -7.62 -29.44 7.35
CA PHE A 2 -6.93 -28.45 6.50
C PHE A 2 -7.40 -28.41 5.03
N ARG A 3 -7.49 -29.56 4.36
CA ARG A 3 -7.94 -29.66 2.96
C ARG A 3 -9.39 -29.19 2.74
N PHE A 4 -10.25 -29.28 3.76
CA PHE A 4 -11.62 -28.80 3.71
C PHE A 4 -11.68 -27.27 3.76
N PHE A 5 -10.96 -26.65 4.72
CA PHE A 5 -10.87 -25.19 4.82
C PHE A 5 -10.21 -24.56 3.59
N LEU A 6 -9.18 -25.21 3.03
CA LEU A 6 -8.52 -24.73 1.82
C LEU A 6 -9.48 -24.74 0.62
N LYS A 7 -10.23 -25.82 0.42
CA LYS A 7 -11.27 -25.88 -0.63
C LYS A 7 -12.34 -24.82 -0.42
N LYS A 8 -12.84 -24.67 0.80
CA LYS A 8 -13.91 -23.71 1.12
C LYS A 8 -13.46 -22.27 0.87
N SER A 9 -12.28 -21.91 1.36
CA SER A 9 -11.68 -20.58 1.13
C SER A 9 -11.47 -20.29 -0.37
N MET A 10 -11.12 -21.30 -1.18
CA MET A 10 -11.08 -21.10 -2.63
C MET A 10 -12.46 -20.77 -3.19
N TYR A 11 -13.50 -21.54 -2.85
CA TYR A 11 -14.86 -21.28 -3.32
C TYR A 11 -15.40 -19.91 -2.87
N ASP A 12 -15.15 -19.51 -1.62
CA ASP A 12 -15.53 -18.17 -1.13
C ASP A 12 -14.81 -17.05 -1.90
N GLY A 13 -13.55 -17.28 -2.29
CA GLY A 13 -12.80 -16.36 -3.16
C GLY A 13 -13.37 -16.26 -4.58
N TRP A 14 -13.86 -17.38 -5.13
CA TRP A 14 -14.55 -17.41 -6.42
C TRP A 14 -15.90 -16.68 -6.36
N ASP A 15 -16.65 -16.83 -5.27
CA ASP A 15 -17.94 -16.17 -5.07
C ASP A 15 -17.79 -14.65 -4.90
N ASN A 16 -16.63 -14.19 -4.41
CA ASN A 16 -16.31 -12.77 -4.23
C ASN A 16 -15.34 -12.22 -5.29
N LEU A 17 -15.16 -12.90 -6.42
CA LEU A 17 -14.16 -12.55 -7.43
C LEU A 17 -14.33 -11.12 -7.96
N PHE A 18 -15.56 -10.69 -8.23
CA PHE A 18 -15.84 -9.32 -8.70
C PHE A 18 -15.55 -8.26 -7.65
N THR A 19 -15.84 -8.55 -6.38
CA THR A 19 -15.47 -7.69 -5.25
C THR A 19 -13.96 -7.57 -5.19
N LEU A 20 -13.24 -8.70 -5.22
CA LEU A 20 -11.78 -8.71 -5.20
C LEU A 20 -11.17 -7.95 -6.40
N ALA A 21 -11.75 -8.11 -7.59
CA ALA A 21 -11.34 -7.38 -8.78
C ALA A 21 -11.55 -5.88 -8.62
N GLY A 22 -12.68 -5.44 -8.03
CA GLY A 22 -12.93 -4.05 -7.69
C GLY A 22 -11.90 -3.48 -6.71
N PHE A 23 -11.53 -4.26 -5.69
CA PHE A 23 -10.52 -3.83 -4.72
C PHE A 23 -9.14 -3.65 -5.36
N ASN A 24 -8.75 -4.58 -6.23
CA ASN A 24 -7.51 -4.48 -6.99
C ASN A 24 -7.54 -3.34 -8.01
N ALA A 25 -8.67 -3.11 -8.68
CA ALA A 25 -8.82 -2.00 -9.62
C ALA A 25 -8.63 -0.64 -8.93
N ALA A 26 -9.18 -0.47 -7.73
CA ALA A 26 -8.97 0.74 -6.93
C ALA A 26 -7.49 0.91 -6.52
N ALA A 27 -6.82 -0.17 -6.09
CA ALA A 27 -5.39 -0.14 -5.78
C ALA A 27 -4.55 0.24 -7.01
N LEU A 28 -4.85 -0.34 -8.17
CA LEU A 28 -4.20 -0.02 -9.44
C LEU A 28 -4.46 1.44 -9.86
N ALA A 29 -5.67 1.96 -9.65
CA ALA A 29 -5.99 3.35 -9.95
C ALA A 29 -5.19 4.33 -9.07
N ILE A 30 -5.04 4.04 -7.78
CA ILE A 30 -4.22 4.82 -6.86
C ILE A 30 -2.75 4.80 -7.30
N ALA A 31 -2.22 3.61 -7.60
CA ALA A 31 -0.85 3.46 -8.07
C ALA A 31 -0.61 4.19 -9.40
N ALA A 32 -1.49 4.00 -10.39
CA ALA A 32 -1.40 4.65 -11.69
C ALA A 32 -1.49 6.18 -11.57
N GLY A 33 -2.42 6.70 -10.77
CA GLY A 33 -2.56 8.13 -10.51
C GLY A 33 -1.32 8.73 -9.83
N GLY A 34 -0.82 8.07 -8.79
CA GLY A 34 0.39 8.50 -8.09
C GLY A 34 1.63 8.49 -8.99
N LEU A 35 1.85 7.40 -9.74
CA LEU A 35 2.97 7.29 -10.69
C LEU A 35 2.87 8.32 -11.82
N TYR A 36 1.68 8.52 -12.40
CA TYR A 36 1.46 9.53 -13.42
C TYR A 36 1.84 10.92 -12.93
N LEU A 37 1.47 11.28 -11.70
CA LEU A 37 1.84 12.56 -11.09
C LEU A 37 3.35 12.68 -10.88
N LEU A 38 4.06 11.59 -10.54
CA LEU A 38 5.52 11.60 -10.44
C LEU A 38 6.22 11.88 -11.78
N THR A 39 5.62 11.51 -12.91
CA THR A 39 6.20 11.77 -14.24
C THR A 39 6.14 13.23 -14.68
N ARG A 40 5.43 14.10 -13.94
CA ARG A 40 5.29 15.53 -14.25
C ARG A 40 6.51 16.33 -13.79
N ILE A 41 7.59 16.23 -14.57
CA ILE A 41 8.90 16.84 -14.29
C ILE A 41 8.80 18.37 -14.18
N ASP A 42 7.91 18.98 -14.98
CA ASP A 42 7.64 20.41 -15.06
C ASP A 42 6.85 20.97 -13.86
N ALA A 43 6.25 20.12 -13.04
CA ALA A 43 5.39 20.53 -11.93
C ALA A 43 5.86 19.91 -10.59
N PRO A 44 6.71 20.60 -9.81
CA PRO A 44 7.16 20.13 -8.49
C PRO A 44 6.00 19.77 -7.53
N ALA A 45 4.92 20.57 -7.55
CA ALA A 45 3.72 20.30 -6.76
C ALA A 45 3.03 18.99 -7.16
N ALA A 46 3.01 18.65 -8.46
CA ALA A 46 2.45 17.39 -8.94
C ALA A 46 3.27 16.20 -8.43
N ARG A 47 4.60 16.31 -8.37
CA ARG A 47 5.44 15.25 -7.81
C ARG A 47 5.19 15.03 -6.32
N ILE A 48 5.06 16.11 -5.54
CA ILE A 48 4.70 16.01 -4.11
C ILE A 48 3.33 15.35 -3.95
N ALA A 49 2.35 15.75 -4.76
CA ALA A 49 1.03 15.12 -4.77
C ALA A 49 1.10 13.64 -5.17
N GLY A 50 1.96 13.26 -6.13
CA GLY A 50 2.18 11.88 -6.54
C GLY A 50 2.72 11.01 -5.40
N VAL A 51 3.74 11.49 -4.68
CA VAL A 51 4.24 10.81 -3.48
C VAL A 51 3.14 10.68 -2.42
N ALA A 52 2.39 11.76 -2.16
CA ALA A 52 1.30 11.75 -1.19
C ALA A 52 0.19 10.74 -1.57
N VAL A 53 -0.19 10.66 -2.85
CA VAL A 53 -1.18 9.69 -3.34
C VAL A 53 -0.67 8.25 -3.16
N LEU A 54 0.60 7.98 -3.47
CA LEU A 54 1.16 6.64 -3.32
C LEU A 54 1.22 6.22 -1.86
N ILE A 55 1.70 7.09 -0.97
CA ILE A 55 1.86 6.76 0.45
C ILE A 55 0.51 6.77 1.16
N LEU A 56 -0.19 7.91 1.17
CA LEU A 56 -1.46 8.08 1.91
C LEU A 56 -2.58 7.31 1.24
N GLY A 57 -2.74 7.42 -0.09
CA GLY A 57 -3.77 6.71 -0.82
C GLY A 57 -3.56 5.21 -0.78
N GLY A 58 -2.31 4.76 -0.98
CA GLY A 58 -1.95 3.34 -0.89
C GLY A 58 -2.16 2.79 0.52
N GLY A 59 -1.75 3.53 1.55
CA GLY A 59 -1.87 3.09 2.94
C GLY A 59 -3.31 3.08 3.46
N LEU A 60 -4.09 4.12 3.16
CA LEU A 60 -5.53 4.16 3.48
C LEU A 60 -6.27 3.03 2.76
N TRP A 61 -6.03 2.85 1.46
CA TRP A 61 -6.69 1.78 0.71
C TRP A 61 -6.33 0.40 1.22
N SER A 62 -5.06 0.18 1.60
CA SER A 62 -4.63 -1.09 2.19
C SER A 62 -5.35 -1.40 3.50
N ALA A 63 -5.57 -0.39 4.35
CA ALA A 63 -6.36 -0.53 5.57
C ALA A 63 -7.84 -0.83 5.26
N VAL A 64 -8.44 -0.12 4.29
CA VAL A 64 -9.84 -0.37 3.84
C VAL A 64 -9.99 -1.79 3.30
N ALA A 65 -9.09 -2.21 2.42
CA ALA A 65 -9.07 -3.55 1.88
C ALA A 65 -8.94 -4.60 2.98
N THR A 66 -8.07 -4.36 3.97
CA THR A 66 -7.89 -5.30 5.08
C THR A 66 -9.16 -5.42 5.92
N ASN A 67 -9.77 -4.31 6.34
CA ASN A 67 -10.97 -4.32 7.17
C ASN A 67 -12.20 -4.89 6.43
N ALA A 68 -12.36 -4.55 5.15
CA ALA A 68 -13.47 -5.05 4.35
C ALA A 68 -13.32 -6.54 4.03
N LEU A 69 -12.12 -6.98 3.59
CA LEU A 69 -11.87 -8.36 3.18
C LEU A 69 -11.73 -9.33 4.36
N TYR A 70 -11.43 -8.85 5.57
CA TYR A 70 -11.47 -9.69 6.78
C TYR A 70 -12.82 -10.41 6.94
N ARG A 71 -13.93 -9.76 6.56
CA ARG A 71 -15.27 -10.36 6.61
C ARG A 71 -15.50 -11.46 5.58
N ILE A 72 -14.82 -11.39 4.42
CA ILE A 72 -14.84 -12.48 3.42
C ILE A 72 -14.11 -13.70 3.97
N ALA A 73 -13.01 -13.50 4.72
CA ALA A 73 -12.32 -14.61 5.37
C ALA A 73 -13.21 -15.35 6.39
N ASP A 74 -14.23 -14.67 6.94
CA ASP A 74 -15.27 -15.23 7.79
C ASP A 74 -16.46 -15.86 7.01
N ASN A 75 -16.33 -16.08 5.69
CA ASN A 75 -17.37 -16.62 4.78
C ASN A 75 -18.62 -15.72 4.65
N LYS A 76 -18.47 -14.39 4.76
CA LYS A 76 -19.57 -13.43 4.54
C LYS A 76 -19.38 -12.70 3.21
N SER A 77 -20.48 -12.30 2.58
CA SER A 77 -20.45 -11.37 1.44
C SER A 77 -20.26 -9.93 1.93
N ILE A 78 -19.66 -9.09 1.09
CA ILE A 78 -19.48 -7.65 1.35
C ILE A 78 -20.61 -6.88 0.68
N SER A 79 -21.32 -6.05 1.44
CA SER A 79 -22.23 -5.04 0.90
C SER A 79 -21.54 -3.69 0.73
N LEU A 80 -22.17 -2.75 0.00
CA LEU A 80 -21.64 -1.39 -0.15
C LEU A 80 -21.64 -0.63 1.18
N ASP A 81 -22.58 -0.92 2.08
CA ASP A 81 -22.64 -0.30 3.40
C ASP A 81 -21.44 -0.74 4.26
N ASP A 82 -21.03 -2.01 4.13
CA ASP A 82 -19.83 -2.52 4.81
C ASP A 82 -18.54 -1.83 4.33
N LEU A 83 -18.48 -1.46 3.05
CA LEU A 83 -17.37 -0.71 2.49
C LEU A 83 -17.31 0.71 3.09
N ALA A 84 -18.44 1.38 3.24
CA ALA A 84 -18.51 2.71 3.84
C ALA A 84 -18.05 2.68 5.31
N SER A 85 -18.51 1.70 6.09
CA SER A 85 -18.03 1.48 7.46
C SER A 85 -16.53 1.19 7.49
N ALA A 86 -16.03 0.32 6.61
CA ALA A 86 -14.61 0.02 6.50
C ALA A 86 -13.78 1.26 6.17
N CYS A 87 -14.27 2.18 5.33
CA CYS A 87 -13.58 3.45 5.06
C CYS A 87 -13.38 4.28 6.33
N VAL A 88 -14.40 4.42 7.16
CA VAL A 88 -14.34 5.21 8.41
C VAL A 88 -13.43 4.54 9.44
N GLU A 89 -13.58 3.24 9.64
CA GLU A 89 -12.77 2.45 10.59
C GLU A 89 -11.29 2.41 10.18
N SER A 90 -11.00 2.54 8.89
CA SER A 90 -9.64 2.44 8.34
C SER A 90 -8.84 3.74 8.37
N ILE A 91 -9.45 4.88 8.74
CA ILE A 91 -8.75 6.16 8.72
C ILE A 91 -7.53 6.14 9.65
N VAL A 92 -7.72 5.75 10.91
CA VAL A 92 -6.63 5.72 11.90
C VAL A 92 -5.54 4.70 11.52
N PRO A 93 -5.85 3.41 11.29
CA PRO A 93 -4.81 2.44 10.94
C PRO A 93 -4.16 2.75 9.59
N GLY A 94 -4.91 3.26 8.61
CA GLY A 94 -4.37 3.65 7.32
C GLY A 94 -3.41 4.85 7.42
N LEU A 95 -3.73 5.85 8.25
CA LEU A 95 -2.82 6.96 8.53
C LEU A 95 -1.57 6.50 9.29
N GLN A 96 -1.71 5.61 10.27
CA GLN A 96 -0.58 5.02 11.00
C GLN A 96 0.35 4.26 10.05
N PHE A 97 -0.21 3.40 9.21
CA PHE A 97 0.55 2.65 8.21
C PHE A 97 1.25 3.58 7.21
N SER A 98 0.56 4.61 6.74
CA SER A 98 1.14 5.61 5.84
C SER A 98 2.28 6.42 6.51
N ALA A 99 2.12 6.76 7.78
CA ALA A 99 3.17 7.44 8.56
C ALA A 99 4.40 6.55 8.72
N MET A 100 4.22 5.25 9.01
CA MET A 100 5.32 4.29 9.04
C MET A 100 6.00 4.17 7.67
N ALA A 101 5.23 4.07 6.59
CA ALA A 101 5.77 4.04 5.23
C ALA A 101 6.59 5.30 4.89
N CYS A 102 6.14 6.49 5.32
CA CYS A 102 6.93 7.73 5.20
C CYS A 102 8.29 7.62 5.92
N VAL A 103 8.29 7.13 7.17
CA VAL A 103 9.50 6.96 7.96
C VAL A 103 10.47 5.97 7.31
N MET A 104 9.98 4.97 6.59
CA MET A 104 10.82 4.02 5.86
C MET A 104 11.34 4.60 4.54
N ILE A 105 10.48 5.25 3.74
CA ILE A 105 10.81 5.69 2.38
C ILE A 105 11.67 6.95 2.36
N VAL A 106 11.44 7.92 3.25
CA VAL A 106 12.18 9.19 3.24
C VAL A 106 13.68 9.00 3.49
N PRO A 107 14.14 8.22 4.48
CA PRO A 107 15.56 7.96 4.67
C PRO A 107 16.17 7.23 3.48
N ILE A 108 15.47 6.27 2.87
CA ILE A 108 15.96 5.61 1.64
C ILE A 108 16.13 6.65 0.52
N ALA A 109 15.15 7.52 0.30
CA ALA A 109 15.19 8.51 -0.77
C ALA A 109 16.30 9.56 -0.61
N VAL A 110 16.74 9.85 0.63
CA VAL A 110 17.75 10.88 0.92
C VAL A 110 19.12 10.28 1.22
N ALA A 111 19.19 9.30 2.12
CA ALA A 111 20.43 8.74 2.62
C ALA A 111 21.06 7.75 1.63
N LEU A 112 20.27 6.97 0.90
CA LEU A 112 20.80 6.04 -0.10
C LEU A 112 21.59 6.76 -1.20
N PRO A 113 21.06 7.79 -1.91
CA PRO A 113 21.85 8.50 -2.92
C PRO A 113 23.04 9.24 -2.32
N PHE A 114 22.93 9.76 -1.10
CA PHE A 114 24.05 10.39 -0.39
C PHE A 114 25.20 9.40 -0.17
N TYR A 115 24.95 8.25 0.47
CA TYR A 115 26.00 7.25 0.74
C TYR A 115 26.50 6.58 -0.54
N ALA A 116 25.63 6.37 -1.53
CA ALA A 116 26.05 5.87 -2.85
C ALA A 116 26.99 6.84 -3.56
N SER A 117 26.78 8.15 -3.41
CA SER A 117 27.64 9.17 -4.02
C SER A 117 29.05 9.25 -3.43
N MET A 118 29.27 8.75 -2.20
CA MET A 118 30.60 8.70 -1.58
C MET A 118 31.54 7.72 -2.29
N GLY A 119 30.99 6.72 -3.00
CA GLY A 119 31.76 5.67 -3.66
C GLY A 119 32.54 4.78 -2.69
N GLY A 120 33.23 3.78 -3.26
CA GLY A 120 34.06 2.84 -2.49
C GLY A 120 33.29 1.90 -1.55
N ILE A 121 34.03 1.10 -0.79
CA ILE A 121 33.48 0.06 0.10
C ILE A 121 32.68 0.67 1.25
N LEU A 122 33.13 1.81 1.80
CA LEU A 122 32.46 2.48 2.90
C LEU A 122 31.09 3.03 2.48
N GLY A 123 30.99 3.68 1.31
CA GLY A 123 29.72 4.17 0.77
C GLY A 123 28.72 3.03 0.51
N ALA A 124 29.19 1.92 -0.07
CA ALA A 124 28.36 0.74 -0.29
C ALA A 124 27.87 0.10 1.02
N PHE A 125 28.74 0.01 2.04
CA PHE A 125 28.38 -0.50 3.35
C PHE A 125 27.32 0.37 4.06
N LEU A 126 27.51 1.70 4.05
CA LEU A 126 26.56 2.64 4.67
C LEU A 126 25.22 2.67 3.92
N ALA A 127 25.21 2.61 2.59
CA ALA A 127 23.98 2.48 1.81
C ALA A 127 23.23 1.18 2.13
N GLY A 128 23.96 0.07 2.31
CA GLY A 128 23.39 -1.20 2.77
C GLY A 128 22.79 -1.12 4.18
N LEU A 129 23.46 -0.42 5.11
CA LEU A 129 22.93 -0.21 6.46
C LEU A 129 21.64 0.62 6.48
N VAL A 130 21.50 1.60 5.58
CA VAL A 130 20.23 2.36 5.45
C VAL A 130 19.08 1.41 5.14
N LEU A 131 19.23 0.53 4.14
CA LEU A 131 18.19 -0.46 3.78
C LEU A 131 17.91 -1.49 4.89
N TRP A 132 18.87 -1.75 5.77
CA TRP A 132 18.69 -2.70 6.87
C TRP A 132 17.96 -2.08 8.07
N LEU A 133 18.11 -0.78 8.30
CA LEU A 133 17.56 -0.07 9.46
C LEU A 133 16.18 0.56 9.18
N THR A 134 15.79 0.67 7.91
CA THR A 134 14.50 1.21 7.45
C THR A 134 13.53 0.09 7.11
#